data_AF-A0A9E5HUX5-F1
#
_entry.id   AF-A0A9E5HUX5-F1
#
_cell.length_a   1.000
_cell.length_b   1.000
_cell.length_c   1.000
_cell.angle_alpha   90.00
_cell.angle_beta   90.00
_cell.angle_gamma   90.00
#
_symmetry.space_group_name_H-M   'P 1'
#
loop_
_entity.id
_entity.type
_entity.pdbx_description
1 polymer ?
#
loop_
_entity_poly.entity_id
_entity_poly.type
_entity_poly.pdbx_seq_one_letter_code
_entity_poly.pdbx_strand_id
1 'polypeptide(L)' 'MRLDVMKTYKLYIGGAFPRSESGRSYQLKDKRGNFIANPALA' A
#
# COMPACT_ATOMS: atom_id res chain seq x y z
N MET A 1 21.96 4.89 10.59
CA MET A 1 21.41 4.76 9.22
C MET A 1 20.10 3.98 9.31
N ARG A 2 19.01 4.48 8.72
CA ARG A 2 17.69 3.81 8.77
C ARG A 2 17.50 2.97 7.51
N LEU A 3 17.05 1.73 7.68
CA LEU A 3 16.74 0.85 6.55
C LEU A 3 15.43 1.31 5.89
N ASP A 4 15.41 1.37 4.57
CA ASP A 4 14.18 1.61 3.82
C ASP A 4 13.27 0.38 3.91
N VAL A 5 12.08 0.58 4.49
CA VAL A 5 11.07 -0.46 4.66
C VAL A 5 9.78 0.02 4.01
N MET A 6 9.45 -0.62 2.89
CA MET A 6 8.26 -0.32 2.12
C MET A 6 6.98 -0.67 2.89
N LYS A 7 5.99 0.22 2.80
CA LYS A 7 4.74 0.09 3.54
C LYS A 7 3.65 -0.56 2.70
N THR A 8 2.82 -1.36 3.36
CA THR A 8 1.59 -1.90 2.79
C THR A 8 0.41 -1.16 3.40
N TYR A 9 -0.38 -0.47 2.57
CA TYR A 9 -1.46 0.39 3.02
C TYR A 9 -2.83 -0.28 2.87
N LYS A 10 -3.73 -0.02 3.83
CA LYS A 10 -5.13 -0.45 3.79
C LYS A 10 -6.03 0.68 3.29
N LEU A 11 -7.19 0.33 2.75
CA LEU A 11 -8.25 1.30 2.45
C LEU A 11 -8.85 1.82 3.75
N TYR A 12 -9.17 3.11 3.75
CA TYR A 12 -9.95 3.74 4.80
C TYR A 12 -11.40 3.82 4.36
N ILE A 13 -12.27 3.04 4.99
CA ILE A 13 -13.67 2.87 4.57
C ILE A 13 -14.54 3.00 5.81
N GLY A 14 -15.55 3.88 5.74
CA GLY A 14 -16.55 4.03 6.81
C GLY A 14 -15.96 4.39 8.18
N GLY A 15 -14.85 5.11 8.23
CA GLY A 15 -14.22 5.51 9.49
C GLY A 15 -13.17 4.53 10.04
N ALA A 16 -12.92 3.39 9.37
CA ALA A 16 -12.01 2.35 9.83
C ALA A 16 -11.01 1.91 8.75
N PHE A 17 -10.01 1.11 9.15
CA PHE A 17 -9.07 0.43 8.25
C PHE A 17 -9.38 -1.07 8.16
N PRO A 18 -10.49 -1.47 7.51
CA PRO A 18 -10.86 -2.86 7.38
C PRO A 18 -9.81 -3.64 6.57
N ARG A 19 -9.86 -4.96 6.70
CA ARG A 19 -9.10 -5.86 5.82
C ARG A 19 -9.75 -5.83 4.43
N SER A 20 -8.93 -5.86 3.39
CA SER A 20 -9.44 -6.14 2.04
C SER A 20 -9.95 -7.58 1.99
N GLU A 21 -11.11 -7.78 1.37
CA GLU A 21 -11.69 -9.10 1.16
C GLU A 21 -10.85 -9.95 0.20
N SER A 22 -10.29 -9.32 -0.83
CA SER A 22 -9.46 -10.02 -1.83
C SER A 22 -8.03 -10.29 -1.35
N GLY A 23 -7.54 -9.53 -0.36
CA GLY A 23 -6.16 -9.59 0.13
C GLY A 23 -5.10 -9.14 -0.90
N ARG A 24 -5.52 -8.59 -2.06
CA ARG A 24 -4.63 -8.22 -3.15
C ARG A 24 -4.00 -6.85 -2.92
N SER A 25 -2.78 -6.68 -3.43
CA SER A 25 -2.07 -5.39 -3.48
C SER A 25 -1.31 -5.27 -4.80
N TYR A 26 -0.90 -4.05 -5.14
CA TYR A 26 -0.07 -3.79 -6.33
C TYR A 26 1.12 -2.88 -5.98
N GLN A 27 2.16 -2.91 -6.80
CA GLN A 27 3.33 -2.05 -6.62
C GLN A 27 3.01 -0.62 -7.04
N LEU A 28 3.15 0.32 -6.11
CA LEU A 28 3.10 1.74 -6.39
C LEU A 28 4.49 2.26 -6.72
N LYS A 29 4.60 2.94 -7.85
CA LYS A 29 5.81 3.61 -8.30
C LYS A 29 5.65 5.13 -8.23
N ASP A 30 6.73 5.83 -7.91
CA ASP A 30 6.79 7.29 -8.04
C ASP A 30 6.87 7.72 -9.51
N LYS A 31 6.90 9.04 -9.77
CA LYS A 31 7.02 9.59 -11.13
C LYS A 31 8.33 9.24 -11.84
N ARG A 32 9.35 8.78 -11.11
CA ARG A 32 10.65 8.35 -11.63
C ARG A 32 10.73 6.83 -11.82
N GLY A 33 9.67 6.10 -11.48
CA GLY A 33 9.59 4.64 -11.59
C GLY A 33 10.09 3.88 -10.35
N ASN A 34 10.48 4.57 -9.27
CA ASN A 34 10.95 3.91 -8.06
C ASN A 34 9.79 3.27 -7.31
N PHE A 35 9.98 2.05 -6.81
CA PHE A 35 9.00 1.39 -5.95
C PHE A 35 8.92 2.05 -4.57
N ILE A 36 7.71 2.40 -4.13
CA ILE A 36 7.50 3.15 -2.88
C ILE A 36 6.50 2.52 -1.89
N ALA A 37 5.56 1.69 -2.35
CA ALA A 37 4.55 1.09 -1.47
C ALA A 37 3.73 -0.04 -2.12
N ASN A 38 3.02 -0.82 -1.30
CA ASN A 38 1.99 -1.77 -1.73
C ASN A 38 0.60 -1.37 -1.19
N PRO A 39 -0.16 -0.49 -1.86
CA PRO A 39 -1.56 -0.25 -1.51
C PRO A 39 -2.45 -1.46 -1.83
N ALA A 40 -3.55 -1.60 -1.09
CA ALA A 40 -4.61 -2.57 -1.39
C ALA A 40 -5.19 -2.34 -2.80
N LEU A 41 -5.42 -3.44 -3.53
CA LEU A 41 -6.15 -3.43 -4.79
C LEU A 41 -7.65 -3.46 -4.45
N ALA A 42 -8.39 -2.46 -4.95
CA ALA A 42 -9.84 -2.33 -4.77
C ALA A 42 -10.59 -3.40 -5.56
#